data_AF-A0A970EVS0-F1
#
_entry.id   AF-A0A970EVS0-F1
#
_cell.length_a   1.000
_cell.length_b   1.000
_cell.length_c   1.000
_cell.angle_alpha   90.00
_cell.angle_beta   90.00
_cell.angle_gamma   90.00
#
_symmetry.space_group_name_H-M   'P 1'
#
loop_
_entity.id
_entity.type
_entity.pdbx_description
1 polymer ?
#
loop_
_entity_poly.entity_id
_entity_poly.type
_entity_poly.pdbx_seq_one_letter_code
_entity_poly.pdbx_strand_id
1 'polypeptide(L)' 'GGDYILSRTMTDYWTNFAKTGDPNGPNLPDWPAYSAGTPLTMCFDEKSIKAEDLSGDPITDGMVNLLVEKTFSELSK' A
#
# COMPACT_ATOMS: atom_id res chain seq x y z
N GLY A 1 20.68 -6.10 -6.91
CA GLY A 1 20.06 -7.43 -7.10
C GLY A 1 18.62 -7.41 -6.61
N GLY A 2 18.42 -7.05 -5.34
CA GLY A 2 17.09 -6.89 -4.72
C GLY A 2 16.20 -5.86 -5.41
N ASP A 3 16.73 -4.70 -5.81
CA ASP A 3 15.95 -3.64 -6.49
C ASP A 3 15.24 -4.12 -7.77
N TYR A 4 15.87 -5.02 -8.53
CA TYR A 4 15.27 -5.57 -9.74
C TYR A 4 14.10 -6.50 -9.42
N ILE A 5 14.22 -7.30 -8.36
CA ILE A 5 13.15 -8.19 -7.91
C ILE A 5 11.99 -7.35 -7.37
N LEU A 6 12.28 -6.35 -6.53
CA LEU A 6 11.29 -5.45 -5.96
C LEU A 6 10.51 -4.70 -7.04
N SER A 7 11.20 -4.07 -7.99
CA SER A 7 10.57 -3.34 -9.09
C SER A 7 9.73 -4.24 -10.00
N ARG A 8 10.18 -5.48 -10.25
CA ARG A 8 9.40 -6.47 -10.99
C ARG A 8 8.11 -6.83 -10.26
N THR A 9 8.18 -7.14 -8.96
CA THR A 9 6.99 -7.47 -8.16
C THR A 9 6.00 -6.30 -8.13
N MET A 10 6.48 -5.07 -7.93
CA MET A 10 5.61 -3.88 -8.00
C MET A 10 4.93 -3.74 -9.36
N THR A 11 5.67 -3.97 -10.45
CA THR A 11 5.13 -3.90 -11.81
C THR A 11 4.04 -4.93 -12.05
N ASP A 12 4.21 -6.15 -11.52
CA ASP A 12 3.22 -7.22 -11.66
C ASP A 12 1.91 -6.85 -10.94
N TYR A 13 1.95 -6.35 -9.71
CA TYR A 13 0.76 -5.86 -8.99
C TYR A 13 0.04 -4.76 -9.77
N TRP A 14 0.76 -3.72 -10.22
CA TRP A 14 0.17 -2.62 -10.98
C TRP A 14 -0.43 -3.07 -12.30
N THR A 15 0.21 -4.02 -12.97
CA THR A 15 -0.26 -4.57 -14.24
C THR A 15 -1.56 -5.37 -14.04
N ASN A 16 -1.65 -6.18 -12.98
CA ASN A 16 -2.86 -6.92 -12.66
C ASN A 16 -4.01 -5.96 -12.33
N PHE A 17 -3.75 -4.98 -11.47
CA PHE A 17 -4.71 -3.95 -11.10
C PHE A 17 -5.25 -3.21 -12.33
N ALA A 18 -4.38 -2.78 -13.24
CA ALA A 18 -4.80 -2.10 -14.47
C ALA A 18 -5.65 -2.98 -15.40
N LYS A 19 -5.47 -4.31 -15.37
CA LYS A 19 -6.20 -5.25 -16.22
C LYS A 19 -7.56 -5.65 -15.63
N THR A 20 -7.63 -5.89 -14.33
CA THR A 20 -8.79 -6.55 -13.69
C THR A 20 -9.40 -5.77 -12.54
N GLY A 21 -8.72 -4.71 -12.06
CA GLY A 21 -9.06 -4.01 -10.81
C GLY A 21 -8.59 -4.74 -9.54
N ASP A 22 -8.04 -5.96 -9.67
CA ASP A 22 -7.47 -6.74 -8.57
C ASP A 22 -5.94 -6.80 -8.75
N PRO A 23 -5.15 -6.28 -7.80
CA PRO A 23 -3.69 -6.31 -7.92
C PRO A 23 -3.12 -7.73 -7.77
N ASN A 24 -3.86 -8.66 -7.20
CA ASN A 24 -3.36 -9.99 -6.85
C ASN A 24 -3.07 -10.86 -8.08
N GLY A 25 -2.16 -11.83 -7.90
CA GLY A 25 -1.76 -12.75 -8.97
C GLY A 25 -0.91 -13.92 -8.48
N PRO A 26 -0.65 -14.91 -9.35
CA PRO A 26 0.12 -16.09 -8.96
C PRO A 26 1.52 -15.73 -8.47
N ASN A 27 1.93 -16.30 -7.35
CA ASN A 27 3.24 -16.08 -6.70
C ASN A 27 3.48 -14.65 -6.17
N LEU A 28 2.43 -13.85 -6.03
CA LEU A 28 2.47 -12.60 -5.30
C LEU A 28 1.91 -12.81 -3.88
N PRO A 29 2.48 -12.15 -2.86
CA PRO A 29 1.81 -12.03 -1.57
C PRO A 29 0.39 -11.48 -1.71
N ASP A 30 -0.53 -11.93 -0.86
CA ASP A 30 -1.89 -11.41 -0.90
C ASP A 30 -1.91 -9.92 -0.48
N TRP A 31 -2.52 -9.10 -1.33
CA TRP A 31 -2.88 -7.72 -1.06
C TRP A 31 -4.39 -7.64 -0.82
N PRO A 32 -4.84 -7.79 0.43
CA PRO A 32 -6.25 -7.71 0.76
C PRO A 32 -6.79 -6.30 0.52
N ALA A 33 -8.07 -6.22 0.16
CA ALA A 33 -8.75 -4.95 0.01
C ALA A 33 -8.75 -4.19 1.35
N TYR A 34 -8.35 -2.93 1.30
CA TYR A 34 -8.33 -2.08 2.48
C TYR A 34 -9.76 -1.80 2.96
N SER A 35 -10.02 -2.02 4.25
CA SER A 35 -11.27 -1.62 4.90
C SER A 35 -11.04 -1.28 6.37
N ALA A 36 -12.00 -0.63 7.02
CA ALA A 36 -11.89 -0.34 8.46
C ALA A 36 -11.78 -1.61 9.33
N GLY A 37 -12.32 -2.75 8.86
CA GLY A 37 -12.17 -4.05 9.55
C GLY A 37 -10.91 -4.82 9.15
N THR A 38 -10.18 -4.34 8.14
CA THR A 38 -8.93 -4.95 7.64
C THR A 38 -8.03 -3.83 7.12
N PRO A 39 -7.43 -3.02 8.01
CA PRO A 39 -6.64 -1.84 7.63
C PRO A 39 -5.21 -2.22 7.20
N LEU A 40 -5.09 -3.29 6.40
CA LEU A 40 -3.80 -3.82 5.94
C LEU A 40 -3.28 -3.01 4.77
N THR A 41 -2.07 -2.48 4.92
CA THR A 41 -1.34 -1.71 3.91
C THR A 41 -0.22 -2.56 3.33
N MET A 42 -0.07 -2.58 2.00
CA MET A 42 1.03 -3.30 1.37
C MET A 42 2.34 -2.54 1.56
N CYS A 43 3.28 -3.18 2.27
CA CYS A 43 4.63 -2.70 2.48
C CYS A 43 5.57 -3.33 1.45
N PHE A 44 6.30 -2.49 0.71
CA PHE A 44 7.31 -2.91 -0.24
C PHE A 44 8.70 -2.58 0.28
N ASP A 45 9.37 -3.56 0.88
CA ASP A 45 10.75 -3.47 1.37
C ASP A 45 11.66 -4.41 0.55
N GLU A 46 12.95 -4.07 0.41
CA GLU A 46 13.95 -4.90 -0.25
C GLU A 46 14.00 -6.31 0.37
N LYS A 47 13.76 -6.40 1.69
CA LYS A 47 13.80 -7.66 2.44
C LYS A 47 12.46 -8.39 2.48
N SER A 48 11.34 -7.69 2.32
CA SER A 48 10.01 -8.30 2.43
C SER A 48 8.94 -7.48 1.71
N ILE A 49 8.02 -8.17 1.07
CA ILE A 49 6.78 -7.60 0.53
C ILE A 49 5.63 -8.27 1.25
N LYS A 50 4.86 -7.52 2.03
CA LYS A 50 3.76 -8.05 2.85
C LYS A 50 2.73 -6.99 3.17
N ALA A 51 1.48 -7.42 3.36
CA ALA A 51 0.42 -6.59 3.88
C ALA A 51 0.51 -6.54 5.42
N GLU A 52 0.55 -5.33 5.98
CA GLU A 52 0.74 -5.10 7.41
C GLU A 52 -0.32 -4.14 7.94
N ASP A 53 -0.77 -4.41 9.16
CA ASP A 53 -1.64 -3.48 9.89
C ASP A 53 -0.76 -2.37 10.46
N LEU A 54 -0.92 -1.17 9.91
CA LEU A 54 -0.21 0.03 10.35
C LEU A 54 -1.06 0.89 11.27
N SER A 55 -2.28 0.46 11.62
CA SER A 55 -3.14 1.17 12.56
C SER A 55 -2.56 1.04 13.97
N GLY A 56 -2.13 2.17 14.54
CA GLY A 56 -1.46 2.23 15.83
C GLY A 56 0.06 2.32 15.78
N ASP A 57 0.69 2.42 14.60
CA ASP A 57 2.06 2.93 14.53
C ASP A 57 2.02 4.47 14.71
N PRO A 58 2.73 5.04 15.71
CA PRO A 58 2.68 6.47 16.00
C PRO A 58 3.08 7.37 14.82
N ILE A 59 3.91 6.87 13.90
CA ILE A 59 4.37 7.61 12.72
C ILE A 59 3.31 7.61 11.62
N THR A 60 2.62 6.48 11.40
CA THR A 60 1.60 6.36 10.34
C THR A 60 0.32 7.09 10.71
N ASP A 61 -0.12 7.02 11.97
CA ASP A 61 -1.26 7.79 12.47
C ASP A 61 -0.99 9.31 12.32
N GLY A 62 0.24 9.74 12.62
CA GLY A 62 0.67 11.13 12.43
C GLY A 62 0.69 11.56 10.96
N MET A 63 1.17 10.70 10.05
CA MET A 63 1.20 10.99 8.61
C MET A 63 -0.19 11.00 7.97
N VAL A 64 -1.09 10.08 8.37
CA VAL A 64 -2.47 10.06 7.88
C VAL A 64 -3.19 11.33 8.32
N ASN A 65 -3.07 11.73 9.59
CA ASN A 65 -3.63 13.01 10.05
C ASN A 65 -3.04 14.20 9.30
N LEU A 66 -1.73 14.24 9.08
CA LEU A 66 -1.10 15.34 8.33
C LEU A 66 -1.62 15.42 6.88
N LEU A 67 -1.77 14.29 6.20
CA LEU A 67 -2.28 14.25 4.83
C LEU A 67 -3.75 14.65 4.76
N VAL A 68 -4.57 14.15 5.69
CA VAL A 68 -6.00 14.51 5.79
C VAL A 68 -6.15 16.01 6.06
N GLU A 69 -5.48 16.56 7.08
CA GLU A 69 -5.55 17.99 7.41
C GLU A 69 -5.07 18.88 6.26
N LYS A 70 -3.99 18.47 5.57
CA LYS A 70 -3.45 19.21 4.44
C LYS A 70 -4.40 19.22 3.25
N THR A 71 -5.05 18.09 2.94
CA THR A 71 -6.04 18.01 1.87
C THR A 71 -7.30 18.83 2.19
N PHE A 72 -7.80 18.81 3.43
CA PHE A 72 -8.95 19.64 3.82
C PHE A 72 -8.64 21.14 3.82
N SER A 73 -7.42 21.54 4.18
CA SER A 73 -6.97 22.93 4.13
C SER A 73 -6.82 23.46 2.69
N GLU A 74 -6.37 22.62 1.76
CA GLU A 74 -6.26 22.96 0.33
C GLU A 74 -7.63 23.05 -0.36
N LEU A 75 -8.64 22.31 0.11
CA LEU A 75 -10.02 22.37 -0.40
C LEU A 75 -10.86 23.51 0.22
N SER A 76 -10.41 24.09 1.33
CA SER A 76 -11.08 25.19 2.03
C SER A 76 -10.64 26.59 1.54
N LYS A 77 -9.90 26.67 0.42
CA LYS A 77 -9.46 27.93 -0.21
C LYS A 77 -10.12 28.17 -1.56
#